data_AF-A0A2E6CBQ3-F1
#
_entry.id   AF-A0A2E6CBQ3-F1
#
_cell.length_a   1.000
_cell.length_b   1.000
_cell.length_c   1.000
_cell.angle_alpha   90.00
_cell.angle_beta   90.00
_cell.angle_gamma   90.00
#
_symmetry.space_group_name_H-M   'P 1'
#
loop_
_entity.id
_entity.type
_entity.pdbx_description
1 polymer ?
#
loop_
_entity_poly.entity_id
_entity_poly.type
_entity_poly.pdbx_seq_one_letter_code
_entity_poly.pdbx_strand_id
1 'polypeptide(L)'
;MEDFIKYGQWVVVVISLLGVYLVSSTKPKSRLSGYIVTALGRFAGAIMFIVLDLYAFVIVNIIHTYIGLRGYYKNKKEQIN
;
A
#
# COMPACT_ATOMS: atom_id res chain seq x y z
N MET A 1 -2.66 24.01 4.98
CA MET A 1 -3.27 22.91 4.19
C MET A 1 -2.38 22.54 3.00
N GLU A 2 -1.85 23.54 2.29
CA GLU A 2 -0.94 23.35 1.16
C GLU A 2 0.34 22.58 1.52
N ASP A 3 1.01 22.91 2.63
CA ASP A 3 2.19 22.16 3.11
C ASP A 3 1.86 20.72 3.48
N PHE A 4 0.72 20.48 4.12
CA PHE A 4 0.27 19.14 4.48
C PHE A 4 0.07 18.27 3.23
N ILE A 5 -0.54 18.82 2.18
CA ILE A 5 -0.70 18.15 0.88
C ILE A 5 0.67 17.89 0.25
N LYS A 6 1.52 18.93 0.18
CA LYS A 6 2.84 18.87 -0.46
C LYS A 6 3.73 17.81 0.18
N TYR A 7 3.83 17.77 1.51
CA TYR A 7 4.67 16.80 2.21
C TYR A 7 3.98 15.43 2.37
N GLY A 8 2.64 15.41 2.53
CA GLY A 8 1.87 14.17 2.68
C GLY A 8 1.94 13.27 1.44
N GLN A 9 1.94 13.85 0.25
CA GLN A 9 2.12 13.10 -1.00
C GLN A 9 3.47 12.36 -1.04
N TRP A 10 4.56 12.99 -0.62
CA TRP A 10 5.88 12.35 -0.58
C TRP A 10 5.94 11.18 0.40
N VAL A 11 5.26 11.29 1.54
CA VAL A 11 5.16 10.18 2.51
C VAL A 11 4.45 8.97 1.87
N VAL A 12 3.33 9.20 1.16
CA VAL A 12 2.61 8.13 0.44
C VAL A 12 3.50 7.46 -0.60
N VAL A 13 4.32 8.23 -1.33
CA VAL A 13 5.26 7.70 -2.33
C VAL A 13 6.31 6.81 -1.68
N VAL A 14 6.98 7.28 -0.62
CA VAL A 14 8.03 6.51 0.07
C VAL A 14 7.48 5.19 0.60
N ILE A 15 6.31 5.21 1.26
CA ILE A 15 5.67 3.98 1.77
C ILE A 15 5.29 3.04 0.64
N SER A 16 4.79 3.57 -0.48
CA SER A 16 4.42 2.76 -1.65
C SER A 16 5.63 2.06 -2.26
N LEU A 17 6.76 2.77 -2.40
CA LEU A 17 8.01 2.20 -2.91
C LEU A 17 8.59 1.14 -1.95
N LEU A 18 8.54 1.39 -0.65
CA LEU A 18 8.93 0.40 0.36
C LEU A 18 8.06 -0.86 0.29
N GLY A 19 6.75 -0.70 0.10
CA GLY A 19 5.82 -1.81 -0.10
C GLY A 19 6.24 -2.69 -1.28
N VAL A 20 6.48 -2.06 -2.45
CA VAL A 20 6.92 -2.77 -3.66
C VAL A 20 8.25 -3.48 -3.46
N TYR A 21 9.23 -2.81 -2.85
CA TYR A 21 10.54 -3.39 -2.55
C TYR A 21 10.43 -4.61 -1.63
N LEU A 22 9.56 -4.55 -0.61
CA LEU A 22 9.37 -5.66 0.30
C LEU A 22 8.61 -6.83 -0.35
N VAL A 23 7.58 -6.55 -1.18
CA VAL A 23 6.82 -7.58 -1.91
C VAL A 23 7.71 -8.31 -2.93
N SER A 24 8.67 -7.62 -3.55
CA SER A 24 9.60 -8.23 -4.50
C SER A 24 10.72 -9.06 -3.83
N SER A 25 10.81 -9.03 -2.49
CA SER A 25 11.80 -9.80 -1.75
C SER A 25 11.60 -11.31 -1.90
N THR A 26 12.70 -12.04 -2.12
CA THR A 26 12.72 -13.50 -2.15
C THR A 26 12.58 -14.13 -0.77
N LYS A 27 12.72 -13.34 0.32
CA LYS A 27 12.56 -13.81 1.70
C LYS A 27 11.07 -13.84 2.07
N PRO A 28 10.50 -15.00 2.44
CA PRO A 28 9.06 -15.13 2.71
C PRO A 28 8.51 -14.16 3.77
N LYS A 29 9.25 -13.93 4.87
CA LYS A 29 8.86 -12.96 5.90
C LYS A 29 8.83 -11.51 5.39
N SER A 30 9.85 -11.12 4.60
CA SER A 30 9.94 -9.79 4.00
C SER A 30 8.82 -9.56 2.97
N ARG A 31 8.53 -10.58 2.15
CA ARG A 31 7.41 -10.56 1.19
C ARG A 31 6.07 -10.36 1.88
N LEU A 32 5.87 -11.07 3.00
CA LEU A 32 4.65 -10.97 3.80
C LEU A 32 4.46 -9.57 4.39
N SER A 33 5.52 -8.99 4.96
CA SER A 33 5.51 -7.59 5.41
C SER A 33 5.24 -6.63 4.26
N GLY A 34 5.78 -6.90 3.07
CA GLY A 34 5.54 -6.09 1.89
C GLY A 34 4.08 -6.00 1.48
N TYR A 35 3.31 -7.08 1.57
CA TYR A 35 1.88 -7.05 1.26
C TYR A 35 1.10 -6.10 2.19
N ILE A 36 1.44 -6.09 3.48
CA ILE A 36 0.83 -5.18 4.46
C ILE A 36 1.27 -3.74 4.24
N VAL A 37 2.57 -3.49 4.06
CA VAL A 37 3.09 -2.15 3.80
C VAL A 37 2.50 -1.57 2.51
N THR A 38 2.36 -2.38 1.46
CA THR A 38 1.69 -1.99 0.22
C THR A 38 0.22 -1.66 0.47
N ALA A 39 -0.51 -2.50 1.19
CA ALA A 39 -1.93 -2.24 1.49
C ALA A 39 -2.11 -0.94 2.28
N LEU A 40 -1.28 -0.70 3.31
CA LEU A 40 -1.31 0.53 4.09
C LEU A 40 -0.93 1.77 3.27
N GLY A 41 0.08 1.66 2.41
CA GLY A 41 0.49 2.75 1.51
C GLY A 41 -0.62 3.12 0.53
N ARG A 42 -1.30 2.12 -0.04
CA ARG A 42 -2.45 2.33 -0.93
C ARG A 42 -3.64 2.93 -0.18
N PHE A 43 -3.91 2.47 1.03
CA PHE A 43 -4.98 3.04 1.86
C PHE A 43 -4.71 4.51 2.22
N ALA A 44 -3.48 4.84 2.63
CA ALA A 44 -3.06 6.21 2.87
C ALA A 44 -3.16 7.07 1.60
N GLY A 45 -2.79 6.50 0.44
CA GLY A 45 -2.99 7.13 -0.86
C GLY A 45 -4.45 7.43 -1.16
N ALA A 46 -5.37 6.51 -0.87
CA ALA A 46 -6.81 6.73 -1.04
C ALA A 46 -7.31 7.92 -0.21
N ILE A 47 -6.88 8.04 1.06
CA ILE A 47 -7.21 9.18 1.92
C ILE A 47 -6.68 10.48 1.31
N MET A 48 -5.45 10.49 0.82
CA MET A 48 -4.88 11.67 0.15
C MET A 48 -5.66 12.02 -1.13
N PHE A 49 -6.09 11.04 -1.92
CA PHE A 49 -6.85 11.32 -3.13
C PHE A 49 -8.27 11.85 -2.86
N ILE A 50 -8.87 11.55 -1.70
CA ILE A 50 -10.12 12.20 -1.26
C ILE A 50 -9.88 13.69 -1.03
N VAL A 51 -8.79 14.06 -0.33
CA VAL A 51 -8.45 15.47 -0.04
C VAL A 51 -8.14 16.26 -1.32
N LEU A 52 -7.77 15.59 -2.41
CA LEU A 52 -7.45 16.20 -3.71
C LEU A 52 -8.63 16.16 -4.71
N ASP A 53 -9.80 15.66 -4.31
CA ASP A 53 -10.97 15.45 -5.17
C ASP A 53 -10.69 14.55 -6.40
N LEU A 54 -9.75 13.61 -6.24
CA LEU A 54 -9.29 12.68 -7.28
C LEU A 54 -9.94 11.30 -7.15
N TYR A 55 -11.27 11.24 -7.27
CA TYR A 55 -12.08 10.05 -6.96
C TYR A 55 -11.72 8.77 -7.76
N ALA A 56 -11.28 8.90 -9.02
CA ALA A 56 -10.80 7.75 -9.79
C ALA A 56 -9.60 7.06 -9.12
N PHE A 57 -8.67 7.85 -8.58
CA PHE A 57 -7.51 7.34 -7.87
C PHE A 57 -7.88 6.76 -6.50
N VAL A 58 -8.92 7.27 -5.84
CA VAL A 58 -9.46 6.68 -4.60
C VAL A 58 -9.90 5.23 -4.86
N ILE A 59 -10.72 4.99 -5.88
CA ILE A 59 -11.24 3.66 -6.21
C ILE A 59 -10.09 2.68 -6.51
N VAL A 60 -9.14 3.10 -7.35
CA VAL A 60 -7.96 2.26 -7.70
C VAL A 60 -7.15 1.90 -6.46
N ASN A 61 -6.97 2.83 -5.51
CA ASN A 61 -6.22 2.57 -4.29
C ASN A 61 -6.96 1.67 -3.29
N ILE A 62 -8.29 1.77 -3.20
CA ILE A 62 -9.11 0.82 -2.42
C ILE A 62 -8.96 -0.60 -2.98
N ILE A 63 -9.04 -0.76 -4.31
CA ILE A 63 -8.86 -2.07 -4.97
C ILE A 63 -7.46 -2.61 -4.70
N HIS A 64 -6.41 -1.80 -4.85
CA HIS A 64 -5.04 -2.24 -4.54
C HIS A 64 -4.84 -2.59 -3.07
N THR A 65 -5.50 -1.89 -2.15
CA THR A 65 -5.47 -2.22 -0.72
C THR A 65 -6.03 -3.63 -0.50
N TYR A 66 -7.19 -3.92 -1.08
CA TYR A 66 -7.80 -5.25 -1.02
C TYR A 66 -6.89 -6.34 -1.63
N ILE A 67 -6.28 -6.09 -2.80
CA ILE A 67 -5.35 -7.02 -3.44
C ILE A 67 -4.13 -7.30 -2.54
N GLY A 68 -3.57 -6.25 -1.92
CA GLY A 68 -2.45 -6.39 -0.98
C GLY A 68 -2.81 -7.26 0.23
N LEU A 69 -3.97 -7.01 0.85
CA LEU A 69 -4.46 -7.82 1.97
C LEU A 69 -4.71 -9.28 1.55
N ARG A 70 -5.35 -9.51 0.39
CA ARG A 70 -5.54 -10.86 -0.15
C ARG A 70 -4.21 -11.58 -0.39
N GLY A 71 -3.23 -10.87 -0.92
CA GLY A 71 -1.85 -11.36 -1.11
C GLY A 71 -1.23 -11.79 0.22
N TYR A 72 -1.36 -10.98 1.27
CA TYR A 72 -0.90 -11.33 2.62
C TYR A 72 -1.55 -12.63 3.12
N TYR A 73 -2.88 -12.75 3.09
CA TYR A 73 -3.57 -13.92 3.64
C TYR A 73 -3.21 -15.21 2.89
N LYS A 74 -3.11 -15.15 1.55
CA LYS A 74 -2.71 -16.30 0.73
C LYS A 74 -1.30 -16.78 1.11
N ASN A 75 -0.34 -15.86 1.15
CA ASN A 75 1.07 -16.18 1.42
C ASN A 75 1.33 -16.57 2.88
N LYS A 76 0.53 -16.06 3.82
CA LYS A 76 0.59 -16.49 5.21
C LYS A 76 0.17 -17.96 5.36
N LYS A 77 -0.88 -18.38 4.65
CA LYS A 77 -1.37 -19.76 4.66
C LYS A 77 -0.32 -20.73 4.08
N GLU A 78 0.36 -20.32 3.01
CA GLU A 78 1.45 -21.10 2.38
C GLU A 78 2.71 -21.22 3.26
N GLN A 79 2.91 -20.36 4.28
CA GLN A 79 4.01 -20.48 5.24
C GLN A 79 3.67 -21.32 6.47
N ILE A 80 2.38 -21.59 6.71
CA ILE A 80 1.90 -22.38 7.86
C ILE A 80 1.72 -23.85 7.48
N ASN A 81 1.42 -24.14 6.21
CA ASN A 81 1.37 -25.48 5.64
C ASN A 81 2.76 -25.97 5.25
#